data_AF-A0A316WT96-F1
#
_entry.id   AF-A0A316WT96-F1
#
_cell.length_a   1.000
_cell.length_b   1.000
_cell.length_c   1.000
_cell.angle_alpha   90.00
_cell.angle_beta   90.00
_cell.angle_gamma   90.00
#
_symmetry.space_group_name_H-M   'P 1'
#
loop_
_entity.id
_entity.type
_entity.pdbx_description
1 polymer ?
#
loop_
_entity_poly.entity_id
_entity_poly.type
_entity_poly.pdbx_seq_one_letter_code
_entity_poly.pdbx_strand_id
1 'polypeptide(L)'
;MELPFYLNFTDFESQYYHNLEKWFEEYHNTSEIDYLKALADLYSPYVYYNFATDRLQADASIEIKDCFFPYHEKIGISFCTHCEKESASGKNLNHVFEFKNISMMEYAQHILDKVNRYCSKNKSALEGNKSILDYINHYDSITSVEGVGYCISYNRHQKVLPFLKAYLPYYGQTVNMATYKDFIFSVVDIAEFIDQKLKTIRAFEHTIYAKSKSDAKFNVQMSRQFLTLCN
;
A
#
# COMPACT_ATOMS: atom_id res chain seq x y z
N MET A 1 1.15 -19.62 9.91
CA MET A 1 2.27 -18.67 10.02
C MET A 1 1.97 -17.40 9.20
N GLU A 2 2.18 -16.20 9.74
CA GLU A 2 2.15 -14.96 8.92
C GLU A 2 3.47 -14.83 8.16
N LEU A 3 3.41 -14.61 6.83
CA LEU A 3 4.59 -14.47 5.99
C LEU A 3 5.31 -13.15 6.35
N PRO A 4 6.62 -13.18 6.69
CA PRO A 4 7.34 -11.96 7.01
C PRO A 4 7.47 -11.06 5.78
N PHE A 5 7.24 -9.76 5.99
CA PHE A 5 7.44 -8.72 4.98
C PHE A 5 8.77 -8.02 5.25
N TYR A 6 9.63 -7.97 4.24
CA TYR A 6 10.97 -7.38 4.34
C TYR A 6 11.02 -6.06 3.57
N LEU A 7 11.68 -5.08 4.17
CA LEU A 7 11.90 -3.77 3.58
C LEU A 7 13.27 -3.63 2.91
N ASN A 8 14.15 -4.62 3.09
CA ASN A 8 15.49 -4.65 2.52
C ASN A 8 15.74 -6.02 1.89
N PHE A 9 16.33 -6.03 0.70
CA PHE A 9 16.71 -7.23 -0.02
C PHE A 9 17.70 -8.10 0.76
N THR A 10 18.68 -7.52 1.45
CA THR A 10 19.68 -8.30 2.21
C THR A 10 19.03 -9.11 3.34
N ASP A 11 18.08 -8.52 4.06
CA ASP A 11 17.35 -9.20 5.12
C ASP A 11 16.44 -10.29 4.55
N PHE A 12 15.77 -9.99 3.43
CA PHE A 12 14.95 -10.95 2.71
C PHE A 12 15.75 -12.19 2.27
N GLU A 13 16.87 -11.97 1.57
CA GLU A 13 17.71 -13.04 1.03
C GLU A 13 18.30 -13.91 2.14
N SER A 14 18.85 -13.28 3.19
CA SER A 14 19.46 -13.99 4.31
C SER A 14 18.48 -14.86 5.10
N GLN A 15 17.20 -14.48 5.13
CA GLN A 15 16.16 -15.20 5.87
C GLN A 15 15.32 -16.15 4.99
N TYR A 16 15.55 -16.19 3.68
CA TYR A 16 14.72 -16.96 2.75
C TYR A 16 14.56 -18.43 3.15
N TYR A 17 15.67 -19.16 3.34
CA TYR A 17 15.61 -20.60 3.65
C TYR A 17 15.05 -20.88 5.04
N HIS A 18 15.34 -20.01 6.02
CA HIS A 18 14.77 -20.11 7.37
C HIS A 18 13.24 -19.97 7.35
N ASN A 19 12.73 -19.01 6.58
CA ASN A 19 11.29 -18.83 6.43
C ASN A 19 10.63 -19.94 5.62
N LEU A 20 11.33 -20.48 4.62
CA LEU A 20 10.86 -21.64 3.85
C LEU A 20 10.76 -22.89 4.73
N GLU A 21 11.73 -23.13 5.60
CA GLU A 21 11.68 -24.23 6.57
C GLU A 21 10.49 -24.09 7.51
N LYS A 22 10.31 -22.91 8.13
CA LYS A 22 9.13 -22.63 8.97
C LYS A 22 7.81 -22.77 8.23
N TRP A 23 7.77 -22.42 6.95
CA TRP A 23 6.59 -22.62 6.13
C TRP A 23 6.24 -24.10 5.99
N PHE A 24 7.22 -24.97 5.80
CA PHE A 24 7.00 -26.43 5.75
C PHE A 24 6.64 -27.04 7.11
N GLU A 25 7.16 -26.49 8.21
CA GLU A 25 6.77 -26.90 9.57
C GLU A 25 5.29 -26.64 9.85
N GLU A 26 4.77 -25.49 9.42
CA GLU A 26 3.37 -25.12 9.62
C GLU A 26 2.43 -25.80 8.61
N TYR A 27 2.86 -25.91 7.35
CA TYR A 27 2.03 -26.38 6.25
C TYR A 27 2.61 -27.67 5.65
N HIS A 28 2.36 -28.79 6.33
CA HIS A 28 2.92 -30.11 6.02
C HIS A 28 2.67 -30.67 4.61
N ASN A 29 1.73 -30.11 3.85
CA ASN A 29 1.40 -30.54 2.48
C ASN A 29 1.70 -29.45 1.42
N THR A 30 2.61 -28.52 1.72
CA THR A 30 2.99 -27.46 0.78
C THR A 30 4.32 -27.73 0.09
N SER A 31 4.50 -27.10 -1.06
CA SER A 31 5.74 -27.12 -1.84
C SER A 31 6.44 -25.77 -1.81
N GLU A 32 7.71 -25.72 -2.23
CA GLU A 32 8.42 -24.45 -2.44
C GLU A 32 7.70 -23.57 -3.47
N ILE A 33 7.01 -24.17 -4.45
CA ILE A 33 6.16 -23.43 -5.40
C ILE A 33 5.06 -22.67 -4.67
N ASP A 34 4.40 -23.28 -3.67
CA ASP A 34 3.32 -22.64 -2.91
C ASP A 34 3.84 -21.49 -2.04
N TYR A 35 5.00 -21.66 -1.44
CA TYR A 35 5.70 -20.61 -0.71
C TYR A 35 6.06 -19.42 -1.62
N LEU A 36 6.66 -19.70 -2.78
CA LEU A 36 7.03 -18.68 -3.75
C LEU A 36 5.83 -17.98 -4.37
N LYS A 37 4.69 -18.67 -4.56
CA LYS A 37 3.42 -18.04 -4.94
C LYS A 37 2.94 -17.06 -3.89
N ALA A 38 2.97 -17.46 -2.61
CA ALA A 38 2.59 -16.58 -1.51
C ALA A 38 3.49 -15.34 -1.43
N LEU A 39 4.81 -15.51 -1.62
CA LEU A 39 5.75 -14.40 -1.74
C LEU A 39 5.46 -13.51 -2.95
N ALA A 40 5.21 -14.12 -4.11
CA ALA A 40 4.88 -13.38 -5.33
C ALA A 40 3.62 -12.53 -5.13
N ASP A 41 2.56 -13.08 -4.54
CA ASP A 41 1.34 -12.34 -4.23
C ASP A 41 1.56 -11.25 -3.16
N LEU A 42 2.48 -11.46 -2.22
CA LEU A 42 2.85 -10.48 -1.21
C LEU A 42 3.54 -9.24 -1.81
N TYR A 43 4.48 -9.44 -2.74
CA TYR A 43 5.29 -8.35 -3.31
C TYR A 43 4.76 -7.78 -4.63
N SER A 44 3.95 -8.52 -5.38
CA SER A 44 3.35 -8.06 -6.65
C SER A 44 2.69 -6.67 -6.58
N PRO A 45 1.96 -6.30 -5.51
CA PRO A 45 1.29 -4.99 -5.45
C PRO A 45 2.23 -3.78 -5.42
N TYR A 46 3.52 -3.98 -5.19
CA TYR A 46 4.50 -2.89 -5.03
C TYR A 46 5.42 -2.72 -6.25
N VAL A 47 5.13 -3.44 -7.33
CA VAL A 47 5.87 -3.35 -8.59
C VAL A 47 4.90 -3.32 -9.77
N TYR A 48 5.37 -2.76 -10.88
CA TYR A 48 4.67 -2.77 -12.15
C TYR A 48 5.62 -3.13 -13.28
N TYR A 49 5.04 -3.53 -14.42
CA TYR A 49 5.80 -3.83 -15.62
C TYR A 49 5.96 -2.58 -16.49
N ASN A 50 7.21 -2.20 -16.78
CA ASN A 50 7.53 -1.09 -17.67
C ASN A 50 7.82 -1.60 -19.10
N PHE A 51 6.96 -1.23 -20.05
CA PHE A 51 7.09 -1.59 -21.47
C PHE A 51 8.34 -1.01 -22.15
N ALA A 52 8.83 0.15 -21.71
CA ALA A 52 9.98 0.81 -22.34
C ALA A 52 11.30 0.12 -22.00
N THR A 53 11.41 -0.44 -20.79
CA THR A 53 12.62 -1.14 -20.33
C THR A 53 12.50 -2.66 -20.34
N ASP A 54 11.30 -3.20 -20.62
CA ASP A 54 10.95 -4.62 -20.52
C ASP A 54 11.32 -5.25 -19.16
N ARG A 55 11.12 -4.48 -18.07
CA ARG A 55 11.51 -4.87 -16.71
C ARG A 55 10.44 -4.49 -15.69
N LEU A 56 10.53 -5.12 -14.52
CA LEU A 56 9.80 -4.67 -13.34
C LEU A 56 10.38 -3.34 -12.84
N GLN A 57 9.51 -2.49 -12.31
CA GLN A 57 9.88 -1.25 -11.64
C GLN A 57 9.04 -1.11 -10.37
N ALA A 58 9.61 -0.43 -9.38
CA ALA A 58 8.90 -0.16 -8.13
C ALA A 58 7.71 0.78 -8.37
N ASP A 59 6.57 0.40 -7.82
CA ASP A 59 5.36 1.21 -7.69
C ASP A 59 4.64 0.81 -6.40
N ALA A 60 5.17 1.33 -5.28
CA ALA A 60 4.55 1.15 -3.98
C ALA A 60 3.52 2.25 -3.75
N SER A 61 2.40 2.18 -4.48
CA SER A 61 1.27 3.09 -4.35
C SER A 61 -0.03 2.34 -4.04
N ILE A 62 -1.01 3.07 -3.50
CA ILE A 62 -2.35 2.56 -3.20
C ILE A 62 -3.40 3.54 -3.66
N GLU A 63 -4.42 3.01 -4.32
CA GLU A 63 -5.61 3.76 -4.73
C GLU A 63 -6.59 3.88 -3.56
N ILE A 64 -7.02 5.12 -3.29
CA ILE A 64 -8.06 5.47 -2.32
C ILE A 64 -9.26 6.01 -3.09
N LYS A 65 -10.43 5.40 -2.91
CA LYS A 65 -11.63 5.70 -3.71
C LYS A 65 -12.48 6.84 -3.16
N ASP A 66 -12.46 7.02 -1.85
CA ASP A 66 -13.41 7.86 -1.14
C ASP A 66 -12.62 8.94 -0.39
N CYS A 67 -12.22 9.99 -1.08
CA CYS A 67 -11.52 11.12 -0.47
C CYS A 67 -12.48 12.26 -0.16
N PHE A 68 -12.42 12.81 1.05
CA PHE A 68 -13.19 13.98 1.45
C PHE A 68 -12.26 15.19 1.54
N PHE A 69 -12.18 16.01 0.49
CA PHE A 69 -11.44 17.28 0.52
C PHE A 69 -12.41 18.46 0.35
N PRO A 70 -12.41 19.46 1.25
CA PRO A 70 -13.47 20.46 1.31
C PRO A 70 -13.38 21.51 0.20
N TYR A 71 -12.31 21.54 -0.59
CA TYR A 71 -12.17 22.45 -1.72
C TYR A 71 -11.34 21.82 -2.84
N HIS A 72 -11.92 21.73 -4.04
CA HIS A 72 -11.16 21.93 -5.26
C HIS A 72 -10.65 23.37 -5.26
N GLU A 73 -9.54 23.66 -4.56
CA GLU A 73 -8.71 24.75 -5.04
C GLU A 73 -8.14 24.28 -6.37
N LYS A 74 -8.71 24.83 -7.44
CA LYS A 74 -7.98 25.00 -8.69
C LYS A 74 -6.57 25.43 -8.30
N ILE A 75 -5.58 24.57 -8.50
CA ILE A 75 -4.17 24.98 -8.55
C ILE A 75 -4.08 25.86 -9.79
N GLY A 76 -4.37 27.13 -9.59
CA GLY A 76 -4.56 28.16 -10.59
C GLY A 76 -4.77 29.43 -9.79
N ILE A 77 -3.67 30.16 -9.60
CA ILE A 77 -3.55 31.44 -8.91
C ILE A 77 -4.87 32.22 -8.99
N SER A 78 -5.67 32.17 -7.92
CA SER A 78 -6.85 33.02 -7.82
C SER A 78 -6.43 34.28 -7.08
N PHE A 79 -6.34 35.38 -7.83
CA PHE A 79 -6.16 36.70 -7.23
C PHE A 79 -7.38 37.00 -6.37
N CYS A 80 -7.16 37.16 -5.07
CA CYS A 80 -8.16 37.64 -4.13
C CYS A 80 -8.46 39.12 -4.44
N THR A 81 -9.34 39.38 -5.40
CA THR A 81 -10.00 40.67 -5.52
C THR A 81 -11.36 40.53 -4.85
N HIS A 82 -11.48 41.07 -3.64
CA HIS A 82 -12.68 41.38 -2.84
C HIS A 82 -12.60 40.80 -1.42
N CYS A 83 -11.87 41.52 -0.56
CA CYS A 83 -12.12 41.53 0.87
C CYS A 83 -13.39 42.35 1.15
N GLU A 84 -14.58 41.75 1.08
CA GLU A 84 -15.75 42.31 1.74
C GLU A 84 -16.54 41.24 2.49
N LYS A 85 -16.90 41.61 3.73
CA LYS A 85 -17.61 40.80 4.72
C LYS A 85 -19.00 40.46 4.20
N GLU A 86 -19.40 39.19 4.26
CA GLU A 86 -20.79 38.83 4.53
C GLU A 86 -20.92 37.39 5.04
N SER A 87 -21.68 37.27 6.13
CA SER A 87 -22.11 36.03 6.76
C SER A 87 -23.12 35.31 5.87
N ALA A 88 -22.75 34.14 5.33
CA ALA A 88 -23.68 33.24 4.65
C ALA A 88 -23.44 31.78 5.07
N SER A 89 -24.23 31.36 6.05
CA SER A 89 -25.01 30.11 6.08
C SER A 89 -24.65 29.03 5.04
N GLY A 90 -24.29 27.84 5.55
CA GLY A 90 -24.64 26.57 4.93
C GLY A 90 -24.11 26.30 3.52
N LYS A 91 -22.78 26.33 3.31
CA LYS A 91 -22.20 25.65 2.14
C LYS A 91 -22.25 24.15 2.40
N ASN A 92 -23.27 23.49 1.84
CA ASN A 92 -23.22 22.05 1.58
C ASN A 92 -21.86 21.74 0.93
N LEU A 93 -21.01 21.02 1.65
CA LEU A 93 -19.79 20.47 1.11
C LEU A 93 -20.22 19.55 -0.04
N ASN A 94 -19.97 19.97 -1.29
CA ASN A 94 -20.19 19.10 -2.43
C ASN A 94 -19.18 17.95 -2.32
N HIS A 95 -19.67 16.80 -1.86
CA HIS A 95 -18.90 15.57 -1.79
C HIS A 95 -18.57 15.12 -3.21
N VAL A 96 -17.37 15.44 -3.68
CA VAL A 96 -16.84 14.86 -4.91
C VAL A 96 -16.04 13.63 -4.51
N PHE A 97 -16.55 12.46 -4.90
CA PHE A 97 -15.83 11.20 -4.75
C PHE A 97 -14.67 11.18 -5.74
N GLU A 98 -13.46 11.47 -5.24
CA GLU A 98 -12.23 11.41 -6.02
C GLU A 98 -11.42 10.16 -5.71
N PHE A 99 -11.01 9.47 -6.78
CA PHE A 99 -9.97 8.46 -6.72
C PHE A 99 -8.61 9.14 -6.63
N LYS A 100 -7.81 8.77 -5.63
CA LYS A 100 -6.44 9.27 -5.50
C LYS A 100 -5.47 8.12 -5.28
N ASN A 101 -4.42 8.09 -6.11
CA ASN A 101 -3.27 7.23 -5.88
C ASN A 101 -2.28 7.97 -4.99
N ILE A 102 -1.91 7.36 -3.87
CA ILE A 102 -0.90 7.90 -2.95
C ILE A 102 0.20 6.86 -2.73
N SER A 103 1.38 7.32 -2.36
CA SER A 103 2.48 6.43 -2.01
C SER A 103 2.17 5.63 -0.73
N MET A 104 2.76 4.44 -0.61
CA MET A 104 2.64 3.62 0.59
C MET A 104 3.23 4.29 1.84
N MET A 105 4.18 5.22 1.68
CA MET A 105 4.68 6.06 2.77
C MET A 105 3.63 7.04 3.26
N GLU A 106 2.98 7.78 2.35
CA GLU A 106 1.88 8.69 2.69
C GLU A 106 0.71 7.94 3.32
N TYR A 107 0.40 6.75 2.78
CA TYR A 107 -0.61 5.87 3.36
C TYR A 107 -0.24 5.44 4.78
N ALA A 108 1.00 4.99 5.00
CA ALA A 108 1.48 4.60 6.32
C ALA A 108 1.42 5.76 7.33
N GLN A 109 1.84 6.96 6.93
CA GLN A 109 1.73 8.15 7.79
C GLN A 109 0.27 8.43 8.13
N HIS A 110 -0.65 8.32 7.16
CA HIS A 110 -2.07 8.52 7.42
C HIS A 110 -2.64 7.49 8.40
N ILE A 111 -2.27 6.21 8.28
CA ILE A 111 -2.68 5.17 9.24
C ILE A 111 -2.08 5.44 10.63
N LEU A 112 -0.82 5.83 10.70
CA LEU A 112 -0.13 6.19 11.94
C LEU A 112 -0.84 7.35 12.65
N ASP A 113 -1.26 8.37 11.90
CA ASP A 113 -2.01 9.51 12.44
C ASP A 113 -3.37 9.07 12.99
N LYS A 114 -4.10 8.21 12.28
CA LYS A 114 -5.38 7.65 12.75
C LYS A 114 -5.22 6.87 14.05
N VAL A 115 -4.23 5.99 14.12
CA VAL A 115 -3.93 5.22 15.33
C VAL A 115 -3.54 6.13 16.50
N ASN A 116 -2.62 7.08 16.29
CA ASN A 116 -2.19 8.01 17.34
C ASN A 116 -3.35 8.88 17.86
N ARG A 117 -4.25 9.33 16.98
CA ARG A 117 -5.47 10.04 17.39
C ARG A 117 -6.39 9.16 18.24
N TYR A 118 -6.61 7.92 17.81
CA TYR A 118 -7.40 6.96 18.58
C TYR A 118 -6.80 6.74 19.98
N CYS A 119 -5.49 6.53 20.07
CA CYS A 119 -4.78 6.39 21.34
C CYS A 119 -4.86 7.67 22.20
N SER A 120 -4.81 8.85 21.59
CA SER A 120 -4.92 10.13 22.32
C SER A 120 -6.32 10.35 22.91
N LYS A 121 -7.37 9.88 22.22
CA LYS A 121 -8.76 9.94 22.72
C LYS A 121 -9.03 8.89 23.80
N ASN A 122 -8.36 7.75 23.74
CA ASN A 122 -8.52 6.62 24.65
C ASN A 122 -7.28 6.46 25.53
N LYS A 123 -7.22 7.15 26.67
CA LYS A 123 -6.03 7.18 27.54
C LYS A 123 -5.50 5.79 27.96
N SER A 124 -6.37 4.79 28.05
CA SER A 124 -6.01 3.40 28.36
C SER A 124 -5.56 2.57 27.16
N ALA A 125 -5.54 3.12 25.95
CA ALA A 125 -5.16 2.40 24.73
C ALA A 125 -3.67 2.03 24.71
N LEU A 126 -2.81 2.88 25.28
CA LEU A 126 -1.36 2.62 25.37
C LEU A 126 -0.93 2.17 26.78
N GLU A 127 -1.88 1.79 27.64
CA GLU A 127 -1.54 1.21 28.95
C GLU A 127 -1.11 -0.26 28.80
N GLY A 128 -0.11 -0.66 29.60
CA GLY A 128 0.45 -2.02 29.58
C GLY A 128 1.42 -2.25 28.40
N ASN A 129 1.39 -3.45 27.83
CA ASN A 129 2.28 -3.88 26.74
C ASN A 129 1.73 -3.57 25.34
N LYS A 130 0.79 -2.62 25.21
CA LYS A 130 0.18 -2.25 23.93
C LYS A 130 1.01 -1.23 23.17
N SER A 131 1.02 -1.34 21.87
CA SER A 131 1.79 -0.56 20.91
C SER A 131 0.91 -0.05 19.77
N ILE A 132 1.47 0.80 18.91
CA ILE A 132 0.79 1.28 17.70
C ILE A 132 0.33 0.12 16.82
N LEU A 133 1.14 -0.95 16.73
CA LEU A 133 0.86 -2.12 15.88
C LEU A 133 -0.39 -2.88 16.30
N ASP A 134 -0.81 -2.79 17.57
CA ASP A 134 -2.05 -3.42 18.04
C ASP A 134 -3.31 -2.76 17.49
N TYR A 135 -3.18 -1.53 16.99
CA TYR A 135 -4.30 -0.69 16.55
C TYR A 135 -4.32 -0.45 15.05
N ILE A 136 -3.28 -0.85 14.30
CA ILE A 136 -3.23 -0.65 12.85
C ILE A 136 -4.33 -1.41 12.13
N ASN A 137 -4.89 -2.48 12.74
CA ASN A 137 -5.99 -3.25 12.17
C ASN A 137 -7.32 -3.06 12.93
N HIS A 138 -7.40 -2.09 13.83
CA HIS A 138 -8.62 -1.88 14.62
C HIS A 138 -9.69 -1.23 13.74
N TYR A 139 -10.79 -1.96 13.47
CA TYR A 139 -11.79 -1.55 12.47
C TYR A 139 -12.26 -0.10 12.65
N ASP A 140 -12.64 0.28 13.88
CA ASP A 140 -13.16 1.62 14.14
C ASP A 140 -12.09 2.71 14.00
N SER A 141 -10.81 2.41 14.31
CA SER A 141 -9.77 3.42 14.19
C SER A 141 -9.47 3.69 12.71
N ILE A 142 -9.42 2.64 11.89
CA ILE A 142 -9.05 2.71 10.48
C ILE A 142 -10.19 3.26 9.61
N THR A 143 -11.42 2.81 9.85
CA THR A 143 -12.58 3.22 9.05
C THR A 143 -13.21 4.54 9.51
N SER A 144 -12.81 5.07 10.68
CA SER A 144 -13.30 6.36 11.15
C SER A 144 -13.10 7.46 10.10
N VAL A 145 -14.17 8.22 9.86
CA VAL A 145 -14.15 9.42 9.03
C VAL A 145 -14.12 10.62 9.96
N GLU A 146 -12.96 11.25 10.07
CA GLU A 146 -12.77 12.43 10.91
C GLU A 146 -12.43 13.64 10.05
N GLY A 147 -13.47 14.38 9.66
CA GLY A 147 -13.35 15.59 8.86
C GLY A 147 -12.87 15.31 7.44
N VAL A 148 -11.73 15.91 7.09
CA VAL A 148 -11.19 15.98 5.73
C VAL A 148 -10.04 15.01 5.58
N GLY A 149 -10.08 14.15 4.57
CA GLY A 149 -8.99 13.22 4.28
C GLY A 149 -9.42 11.94 3.59
N TYR A 150 -8.57 10.92 3.70
CA TYR A 150 -8.75 9.62 3.08
C TYR A 150 -9.76 8.76 3.86
N CYS A 151 -10.83 8.31 3.19
CA CYS A 151 -11.66 7.23 3.70
C CYS A 151 -11.05 5.89 3.29
N ILE A 152 -10.71 5.09 4.30
CA ILE A 152 -9.95 3.86 4.10
C ILE A 152 -10.93 2.70 3.94
N SER A 153 -10.89 2.04 2.78
CA SER A 153 -11.56 0.76 2.60
C SER A 153 -10.84 -0.31 3.43
N TYR A 154 -11.52 -0.87 4.42
CA TYR A 154 -10.95 -1.90 5.29
C TYR A 154 -10.45 -3.12 4.50
N ASN A 155 -11.17 -3.51 3.44
CA ASN A 155 -10.75 -4.62 2.56
C ASN A 155 -9.45 -4.32 1.81
N ARG A 156 -9.22 -3.07 1.40
CA ARG A 156 -7.94 -2.67 0.78
C ARG A 156 -6.84 -2.57 1.82
N HIS A 157 -7.17 -2.06 3.00
CA HIS A 157 -6.26 -1.98 4.13
C HIS A 157 -5.70 -3.35 4.52
N GLN A 158 -6.53 -4.40 4.56
CA GLN A 158 -6.07 -5.77 4.86
C GLN A 158 -4.92 -6.23 3.96
N LYS A 159 -4.93 -5.83 2.68
CA LYS A 159 -3.91 -6.25 1.70
C LYS A 159 -2.55 -5.63 1.95
N VAL A 160 -2.49 -4.49 2.63
CA VAL A 160 -1.25 -3.75 2.90
C VAL A 160 -0.80 -3.84 4.36
N LEU A 161 -1.53 -4.59 5.20
CA LEU A 161 -1.14 -4.85 6.59
C LEU A 161 0.28 -5.41 6.73
N PRO A 162 0.76 -6.36 5.90
CA PRO A 162 2.12 -6.86 6.03
C PRO A 162 3.18 -5.76 5.87
N PHE A 163 3.00 -4.87 4.89
CA PHE A 163 3.87 -3.71 4.71
C PHE A 163 3.79 -2.77 5.94
N LEU A 164 2.59 -2.45 6.42
CA LEU A 164 2.42 -1.57 7.57
C LEU A 164 3.06 -2.15 8.85
N LYS A 165 2.92 -3.46 9.09
CA LYS A 165 3.56 -4.14 10.23
C LYS A 165 5.08 -4.07 10.18
N ALA A 166 5.67 -4.17 9.00
CA ALA A 166 7.11 -4.06 8.82
C ALA A 166 7.62 -2.61 8.89
N TYR A 167 6.82 -1.66 8.40
CA TYR A 167 7.26 -0.28 8.17
C TYR A 167 6.91 0.70 9.29
N LEU A 168 5.79 0.51 9.99
CA LEU A 168 5.38 1.42 11.05
C LEU A 168 6.26 1.27 12.29
N PRO A 169 6.55 2.39 12.98
CA PRO A 169 7.33 2.33 14.20
C PRO A 169 6.50 1.70 15.34
N TYR A 170 7.19 1.02 16.25
CA TYR A 170 6.57 0.55 17.50
C TYR A 170 6.06 1.71 18.37
N TYR A 171 6.80 2.83 18.36
CA TYR A 171 6.48 4.06 19.07
C TYR A 171 6.83 5.29 18.21
N GLY A 172 6.01 6.33 18.26
CA GLY A 172 6.27 7.60 17.58
C GLY A 172 5.11 8.07 16.70
N GLN A 173 5.31 9.22 16.05
CA GLN A 173 4.27 9.90 15.26
C GLN A 173 4.65 10.09 13.79
N THR A 174 5.87 9.69 13.39
CA THR A 174 6.39 9.92 12.04
C THR A 174 6.98 8.65 11.47
N VAL A 175 6.68 8.37 10.21
CA VAL A 175 7.28 7.26 9.46
C VAL A 175 8.72 7.59 9.01
N ASN A 176 9.55 6.56 8.81
CA ASN A 176 10.94 6.74 8.43
C ASN A 176 11.10 6.77 6.89
N MET A 177 11.40 7.95 6.35
CA MET A 177 11.60 8.14 4.90
C MET A 177 12.80 7.34 4.36
N ALA A 178 13.89 7.21 5.13
CA ALA A 178 15.07 6.46 4.69
C ALA A 178 14.71 4.98 4.49
N THR A 179 14.03 4.37 5.47
CA THR A 179 13.56 2.99 5.37
C THR A 179 12.60 2.77 4.18
N TYR A 180 11.73 3.73 3.89
CA TYR A 180 10.86 3.62 2.71
C TYR A 180 11.65 3.69 1.40
N LYS A 181 12.64 4.59 1.32
CA LYS A 181 13.52 4.70 0.16
C LYS A 181 14.30 3.41 -0.07
N ASP A 182 14.81 2.80 0.99
CA ASP A 182 15.50 1.51 0.92
C ASP A 182 14.57 0.40 0.40
N PHE A 183 13.31 0.39 0.82
CA PHE A 183 12.29 -0.51 0.30
C PHE A 183 12.01 -0.30 -1.18
N ILE A 184 11.87 0.95 -1.64
CA ILE A 184 11.65 1.25 -3.07
C ILE A 184 12.79 0.71 -3.95
N PHE A 185 14.04 0.76 -3.47
CA PHE A 185 15.15 0.15 -4.19
C PHE A 185 15.14 -1.37 -4.11
N SER A 186 14.85 -1.92 -2.92
CA SER A 186 14.92 -3.36 -2.66
C SER A 186 13.78 -4.17 -3.28
N VAL A 187 12.59 -3.58 -3.44
CA VAL A 187 11.39 -4.34 -3.82
C VAL A 187 11.50 -4.97 -5.21
N VAL A 188 12.24 -4.34 -6.12
CA VAL A 188 12.50 -4.89 -7.46
C VAL A 188 13.45 -6.08 -7.36
N ASP A 189 14.52 -5.97 -6.56
CA ASP A 189 15.48 -7.06 -6.36
C ASP A 189 14.83 -8.27 -5.65
N ILE A 190 13.96 -8.03 -4.67
CA ILE A 190 13.14 -9.06 -4.02
C ILE A 190 12.24 -9.75 -5.05
N ALA A 191 11.55 -8.99 -5.89
CA ALA A 191 10.67 -9.54 -6.93
C ALA A 191 11.46 -10.35 -7.96
N GLU A 192 12.62 -9.88 -8.40
CA GLU A 192 13.50 -10.58 -9.32
C GLU A 192 14.04 -11.89 -8.72
N PHE A 193 14.40 -11.89 -7.44
CA PHE A 193 14.82 -13.11 -6.74
C PHE A 193 13.71 -14.15 -6.70
N ILE A 194 12.48 -13.76 -6.35
CA ILE A 194 11.31 -14.65 -6.35
C ILE A 194 11.08 -15.22 -7.76
N ASP A 195 11.15 -14.38 -8.79
CA ASP A 195 11.00 -14.79 -10.18
C ASP A 195 12.09 -15.76 -10.62
N GLN A 196 13.34 -15.56 -10.22
CA GLN A 196 14.45 -16.48 -10.52
C GLN A 196 14.22 -17.85 -9.87
N LYS A 197 13.74 -17.89 -8.63
CA LYS A 197 13.40 -19.14 -7.93
C LYS A 197 12.26 -19.88 -8.63
N LEU A 198 11.18 -19.18 -8.99
CA LEU A 198 10.04 -19.73 -9.74
C LEU A 198 10.46 -20.27 -11.12
N LYS A 199 11.34 -19.56 -11.84
CA LYS A 199 11.90 -20.02 -13.11
C LYS A 199 12.74 -21.29 -12.96
N THR A 200 13.54 -21.38 -11.90
CA THR A 200 14.39 -22.55 -11.61
C THR A 200 13.56 -23.82 -11.46
N ILE A 201 12.41 -23.72 -10.80
CA ILE A 201 11.47 -24.84 -10.60
C ILE A 201 10.40 -24.95 -11.71
N ARG A 202 10.58 -24.23 -12.83
CA ARG A 202 9.73 -24.25 -14.02
C ARG A 202 8.28 -23.77 -13.81
N ALA A 203 8.03 -22.94 -12.80
CA ALA A 203 6.74 -22.33 -12.48
C ALA A 203 6.63 -20.91 -13.06
N PHE A 204 6.87 -20.75 -14.37
CA PHE A 204 7.03 -19.45 -15.04
C PHE A 204 5.78 -18.57 -14.99
N GLU A 205 4.61 -19.19 -15.07
CA GLU A 205 3.29 -18.56 -15.05
C GLU A 205 2.98 -17.86 -13.72
N HIS A 206 3.68 -18.23 -12.65
CA HIS A 206 3.51 -17.67 -11.32
C HIS A 206 4.48 -16.51 -11.03
N THR A 207 5.37 -16.17 -11.98
CA THR A 207 6.29 -15.05 -11.82
C THR A 207 5.54 -13.73 -11.75
N ILE A 208 6.03 -12.82 -10.91
CA ILE A 208 5.57 -11.45 -10.78
C ILE A 208 5.69 -10.77 -12.14
N TYR A 209 6.81 -10.96 -12.85
CA TYR A 209 6.99 -10.43 -14.21
C TYR A 209 5.88 -10.87 -15.17
N ALA A 210 5.54 -12.16 -15.25
CA ALA A 210 4.53 -12.65 -16.18
C ALA A 210 3.15 -12.06 -15.85
N LYS A 211 2.79 -12.03 -14.56
CA LYS A 211 1.54 -11.46 -14.06
C LYS A 211 1.45 -9.95 -14.36
N SER A 212 2.44 -9.17 -13.94
CA SER A 212 2.48 -7.72 -14.18
C SER A 212 2.48 -7.37 -15.67
N LYS A 213 3.17 -8.14 -16.51
CA LYS A 213 3.16 -7.94 -17.98
C LYS A 213 1.79 -8.23 -18.59
N SER A 214 1.09 -9.26 -18.11
CA SER A 214 -0.27 -9.57 -18.53
C SER A 214 -1.25 -8.47 -18.12
N ASP A 215 -1.19 -8.03 -16.87
CA ASP A 215 -2.05 -6.97 -16.32
C ASP A 215 -1.83 -5.64 -17.05
N ALA A 216 -0.57 -5.28 -17.30
CA ALA A 216 -0.23 -4.07 -18.05
C ALA A 216 -0.75 -4.11 -19.50
N LYS A 217 -0.67 -5.26 -20.17
CA LYS A 217 -1.23 -5.43 -21.53
C LYS A 217 -2.75 -5.30 -21.52
N PHE A 218 -3.41 -5.92 -20.54
CA PHE A 218 -4.86 -5.84 -20.37
C PHE A 218 -5.32 -4.39 -20.16
N ASN A 219 -4.65 -3.63 -19.28
CA ASN A 219 -4.97 -2.23 -19.01
C ASN A 219 -4.79 -1.32 -20.24
N VAL A 220 -3.75 -1.54 -21.05
CA VAL A 220 -3.55 -0.81 -22.32
C VAL A 220 -4.66 -1.14 -23.32
N GLN A 221 -5.06 -2.42 -23.43
CA GLN A 221 -6.15 -2.84 -24.32
C GLN A 221 -7.49 -2.23 -23.90
N MET A 222 -7.83 -2.29 -22.62
CA MET A 222 -9.05 -1.69 -22.07
C MET A 222 -9.10 -0.19 -22.35
N SER A 223 -8.01 0.53 -22.06
CA SER A 223 -7.93 1.97 -22.33
C SER A 223 -8.17 2.31 -23.81
N ARG A 224 -7.63 1.50 -24.73
CA ARG A 224 -7.88 1.68 -26.18
C ARG A 224 -9.34 1.42 -26.54
N GLN A 225 -9.96 0.38 -25.99
CA GLN A 225 -11.37 0.07 -26.25
C GLN A 225 -12.29 1.18 -25.74
N PHE A 226 -12.03 1.74 -24.55
CA PHE A 226 -12.75 2.91 -24.04
C PHE A 226 -12.61 4.12 -24.96
N LEU A 227 -11.40 4.45 -25.39
CA LEU A 227 -11.17 5.55 -26.34
C LEU A 227 -11.87 5.31 -27.70
N THR A 228 -12.07 4.06 -28.10
CA THR A 228 -12.75 3.72 -29.36
C THR A 228 -14.27 3.81 -29.23
N LEU A 229 -14.84 3.56 -28.04
CA LEU A 229 -16.28 3.69 -27.76
C LEU A 229 -16.72 5.14 -27.53
N CYS A 230 -15.78 6.02 -27.16
CA CYS A 230 -16.02 7.44 -26.90
C CYS A 230 -15.84 8.35 -28.14
N ASN A 231 -15.42 7.78 -29.28
CA ASN A 231 -15.32 8.47 -30.58
C ASN A 231 -16.44 8.00 -31.52
#